data_AF-A0A961EN31-F1
#
_entry.id   AF-A0A961EN31-F1
#
_cell.length_a   1.000
_cell.length_b   1.000
_cell.length_c   1.000
_cell.angle_alpha   90.00
_cell.angle_beta   90.00
_cell.angle_gamma   90.00
#
_symmetry.space_group_name_H-M   'P 1'
#
loop_
_entity.id
_entity.type
_entity.pdbx_description
1 polymer ?
#
loop_
_entity_poly.entity_id
_entity_poly.type
_entity_poly.pdbx_seq_one_letter_code
_entity_poly.pdbx_strand_id
1 'polypeptide(L)' 'VIMVGEKDRLTPVHYAQALHEGIDGSALMVLPGKGHMLGYEATDDVVDVLAGLVQGNPIEVPA' A
#
# COMPACT_ATOMS: atom_id res chain seq x y z
N VAL A 1 -5.96 -1.91 4.04
CA VAL A 1 -4.59 -1.86 3.47
C VAL A 1 -4.25 -0.43 3.14
N ILE A 2 -3.01 -0.03 3.38
CA ILE A 2 -2.44 1.24 2.98
C ILE A 2 -1.25 0.90 2.08
N MET A 3 -1.24 1.40 0.85
CA MET A 3 -0.13 1.22 -0.09
C MET A 3 0.45 2.60 -0.41
N VAL A 4 1.78 2.72 -0.39
CA VAL A 4 2.48 3.97 -0.71
C VAL A 4 3.77 3.68 -1.45
N GLY A 5 4.13 4.50 -2.44
CA GLY A 5 5.44 4.41 -3.07
C GLY A 5 6.53 5.04 -2.21
N GLU A 6 7.70 4.41 -2.12
CA GLU A 6 8.85 4.95 -1.38
C GLU A 6 9.24 6.37 -1.80
N LYS A 7 9.04 6.70 -3.09
CA LYS A 7 9.38 7.98 -3.71
C LYS A 7 8.19 8.92 -3.85
N ASP A 8 7.05 8.61 -3.23
CA ASP A 8 5.89 9.50 -3.24
C ASP A 8 6.22 10.84 -2.54
N ARG A 9 6.05 11.94 -3.28
CA ARG A 9 6.27 13.30 -2.80
C ARG A 9 4.98 14.06 -2.51
N LEU A 10 3.83 13.56 -2.97
CA LEU A 10 2.52 14.18 -2.75
C LEU A 10 1.89 13.65 -1.47
N THR A 11 2.01 12.35 -1.23
CA THR A 11 1.62 11.67 0.02
C THR A 11 2.77 10.80 0.53
N PRO A 12 3.82 11.39 1.11
CA PRO A 12 5.02 10.64 1.51
C PRO A 12 4.76 9.55 2.55
N VAL A 13 5.70 8.61 2.65
CA VAL A 13 5.63 7.41 3.51
C VAL A 13 5.23 7.71 4.96
N HIS A 14 5.68 8.82 5.55
CA HIS A 14 5.36 9.14 6.94
C HIS A 14 3.86 9.39 7.19
N TYR A 15 3.09 9.86 6.19
CA TYR A 15 1.64 9.95 6.32
C TYR A 15 0.98 8.57 6.27
N ALA A 16 1.49 7.66 5.45
CA ALA A 16 1.03 6.28 5.41
C ALA A 16 1.31 5.54 6.73
N GLN A 17 2.47 5.81 7.35
CA GLN A 17 2.82 5.31 8.69
C GLN A 17 1.87 5.86 9.76
N ALA A 18 1.59 7.17 9.77
CA ALA A 18 0.65 7.77 10.70
C ALA A 18 -0.77 7.19 10.56
N LEU A 19 -1.22 6.92 9.33
CA LEU A 19 -2.49 6.22 9.08
C LEU A 19 -2.47 4.79 9.62
N HIS A 20 -1.37 4.06 9.42
CA HIS A 20 -1.23 2.69 9.90
C HIS A 20 -1.27 2.62 11.43
N GLU A 21 -0.54 3.51 12.10
CA GLU A 21 -0.53 3.65 13.56
C GLU A 21 -1.91 4.03 14.14
N GLY A 22 -2.72 4.77 13.38
CA GLY A 22 -4.04 5.23 13.81
C GLY A 22 -5.21 4.31 13.43
N ILE A 23 -4.97 3.24 12.64
CA ILE A 23 -6.02 2.34 12.16
C ILE A 23 -5.70 0.91 12.60
N ASP A 24 -6.36 0.47 13.67
CA ASP A 24 -6.23 -0.89 14.20
C ASP A 24 -6.56 -1.94 13.14
N GLY A 25 -5.70 -2.96 13.04
CA GLY A 25 -5.85 -4.05 12.06
C GLY A 25 -5.55 -3.64 10.60
N SER A 26 -5.07 -2.43 10.36
CA SER A 26 -4.56 -2.06 9.04
C SER A 26 -3.23 -2.76 8.73
N ALA A 27 -2.90 -2.82 7.44
CA ALA A 27 -1.63 -3.31 6.94
C ALA A 27 -1.02 -2.21 6.07
N LEU A 28 0.29 -1.98 6.20
CA LEU A 28 1.04 -0.97 5.45
C LEU A 28 2.03 -1.64 4.50
N MET A 29 1.97 -1.26 3.22
CA MET A 29 2.87 -1.70 2.16
C MET A 29 3.60 -0.49 1.57
N VAL A 30 4.92 -0.46 1.70
CA VAL A 30 5.78 0.55 1.07
C VAL A 30 6.43 -0.07 -0.16
N LEU A 31 6.10 0.42 -1.36
CA LEU A 31 6.62 -0.15 -2.61
C LEU A 31 7.96 0.51 -3.00
N PRO A 32 9.07 -0.25 -3.01
CA PRO A 32 10.39 0.30 -3.30
C PRO A 32 10.47 0.92 -4.69
N GLY A 33 11.06 2.11 -4.78
CA GLY A 33 11.29 2.80 -6.04
C GLY A 33 10.05 3.38 -6.74
N LYS A 34 8.84 3.18 -6.24
CA LYS A 34 7.59 3.70 -6.82
C LYS A 34 7.26 5.10 -6.32
N GLY A 35 6.64 5.91 -7.18
CA GLY A 35 6.14 7.24 -6.85
C GLY A 35 4.69 7.24 -6.38
N HIS A 36 3.98 8.31 -6.73
CA HIS A 36 2.60 8.54 -6.28
C HIS A 36 1.56 7.72 -7.06
N MET A 37 1.83 7.43 -8.34
CA MET A 37 0.82 6.90 -9.26
C MET A 37 0.85 5.36 -9.26
N LEU A 38 0.69 4.74 -8.09
CA LEU A 38 0.83 3.28 -7.91
C LEU A 38 -0.06 2.45 -8.85
N GLY A 39 -1.28 2.92 -9.14
CA GLY A 39 -2.17 2.24 -10.10
C GLY A 39 -1.57 2.10 -11.51
N TYR A 40 -0.61 2.96 -11.87
CA TYR A 40 0.14 2.91 -13.12
C TYR A 40 1.55 2.32 -12.94
N GLU A 41 2.25 2.69 -11.87
CA GLU A 41 3.64 2.30 -11.65
C GLU A 41 3.80 0.86 -11.12
N ALA A 42 2.74 0.30 -10.52
CA ALA A 42 2.69 -0.98 -9.83
C ALA A 42 1.31 -1.64 -10.01
N THR A 43 0.79 -1.65 -11.25
CA THR A 43 -0.57 -2.12 -11.56
C THR A 43 -0.85 -3.52 -11.04
N ASP A 44 0.07 -4.47 -11.25
CA ASP A 44 -0.11 -5.86 -10.82
C ASP A 44 -0.21 -5.95 -9.29
N ASP A 45 0.72 -5.30 -8.56
CA ASP A 45 0.69 -5.27 -7.08
C ASP A 45 -0.63 -4.70 -6.55
N VAL A 46 -1.12 -3.61 -7.15
CA VAL A 46 -2.37 -2.96 -6.73
C VAL A 46 -3.58 -3.86 -7.03
N VAL A 47 -3.61 -4.50 -8.20
CA VAL A 47 -4.71 -5.40 -8.61
C VAL A 47 -4.73 -6.65 -7.75
N ASP A 48 -3.59 -7.25 -7.43
CA ASP A 48 -3.50 -8.45 -6.60
C ASP A 48 -4.02 -8.19 -5.18
N VAL A 49 -3.62 -7.06 -4.58
CA VAL A 49 -4.14 -6.64 -3.27
C VAL A 49 -5.65 -6.41 -3.32
N LEU A 50 -6.15 -5.71 -4.33
CA LEU A 50 -7.60 -5.47 -4.49
C LEU A 50 -8.38 -6.78 -4.70
N ALA A 51 -7.88 -7.69 -5.51
CA ALA A 51 -8.50 -8.98 -5.76
C ALA A 51 -8.56 -9.83 -4.47
N GLY A 52 -7.46 -9.87 -3.71
CA GLY A 52 -7.41 -10.56 -2.42
C GLY A 52 -8.43 -10.00 -1.43
N LEU A 53 -8.57 -8.68 -1.35
CA LEU A 53 -9.58 -8.03 -0.50
C LEU A 53 -11.01 -8.41 -0.88
N VAL A 54 -11.34 -8.42 -2.18
CA VAL A 54 -12.67 -8.81 -2.68
C VAL A 54 -12.98 -10.28 -2.36
N GLN A 55 -11.97 -11.14 -2.37
CA GLN A 55 -12.11 -12.56 -2.04
C GLN A 55 -12.15 -12.84 -0.54
N GLY A 56 -11.90 -11.84 0.31
CA GLY A 56 -11.81 -12.00 1.76
C GLY A 56 -10.52 -12.70 2.22
N ASN A 57 -9.48 -12.71 1.38
CA ASN A 57 -8.18 -13.26 1.74
C ASN A 57 -7.52 -12.36 2.79
N PRO A 58 -6.75 -12.94 3.74
CA PRO A 58 -5.88 -12.18 4.60
C PRO A 58 -4.92 -11.32 3.76
N ILE A 59 -4.69 -10.08 4.19
CA ILE A 59 -3.68 -9.23 3.55
C ILE A 59 -2.31 -9.68 4.08
N GLU A 60 -1.49 -10.24 3.19
CA GLU A 60 -0.09 -10.53 3.48
C GLU A 60 0.77 -9.34 3.06
N VAL A 61 1.57 -8.80 3.98
CA VAL A 61 2.58 -7.78 3.66
C VAL A 61 3.89 -8.51 3.38
N PRO A 62 4.45 -8.44 2.17
CA PRO A 62 5.78 -9.01 1.92
C PRO A 62 6.81 -8.33 2.83
N ALA A 63 7.65 -9.16 3.46
CA ALA A 63 8.69 -8.75 4.41
C ALA A 63 9.78 -7.88 3.78
#